data_AF-A0A2T3YZG4-F1
#
_entry.id   AF-A0A2T3YZG4-F1
#
_cell.length_a   1.000
_cell.length_b   1.000
_cell.length_c   1.000
_cell.angle_alpha   90.00
_cell.angle_beta   90.00
_cell.angle_gamma   90.00
#
_symmetry.space_group_name_H-M   'P 1'
#
loop_
_entity.id
_entity.type
_entity.pdbx_description
1 polymer ?
#
loop_
_entity_poly.entity_id
_entity_poly.type
_entity_poly.pdbx_seq_one_letter_code
_entity_poly.pdbx_strand_id
1 'polypeptide(L)' 'RCWDHGCNGRAFTTSSNLKRHQRERSSSRAYHLCPLCGAHFSRTTARNEHVQNRSC' A
#
# COMPACT_ATOMS: atom_id res chain seq x y z
N ARG A 1 5.18 13.97 3.94
CA ARG A 1 3.90 13.53 3.32
C ARG A 1 4.05 12.09 2.88
N CYS A 2 3.02 11.24 3.06
CA CYS A 2 3.00 9.86 2.56
C CYS A 2 2.08 9.78 1.34
N TRP A 3 2.61 9.32 0.21
CA TRP A 3 1.90 9.28 -1.08
C TRP A 3 1.45 7.86 -1.46
N ASP A 4 1.39 6.98 -0.49
CA ASP A 4 1.01 5.59 -0.74
C ASP A 4 -0.50 5.42 -0.87
N HIS A 5 -0.91 4.56 -1.82
CA HIS A 5 -2.31 4.21 -2.08
C HIS A 5 -2.96 3.60 -0.83
N GLY A 6 -3.92 4.34 -0.25
CA GLY A 6 -4.59 3.99 1.01
C GLY A 6 -4.13 4.81 2.22
N CYS A 7 -3.14 5.71 2.08
CA CYS A 7 -2.82 6.73 3.08
C CYS A 7 -3.46 8.10 2.82
N ASN A 8 -4.25 8.26 1.75
CA ASN A 8 -4.97 9.49 1.38
C ASN A 8 -4.14 10.78 1.56
N GLY A 9 -2.86 10.73 1.18
CA GLY A 9 -1.98 11.89 1.27
C GLY A 9 -1.68 12.37 2.69
N ARG A 10 -1.77 11.51 3.72
CA ARG A 10 -1.52 11.89 5.13
C ARG A 10 -0.24 12.73 5.26
N ALA A 11 -0.42 13.95 5.75
CA ALA A 11 0.64 14.90 6.00
C ALA A 11 1.12 14.78 7.45
N PHE A 12 2.42 14.52 7.60
CA PHE A 12 3.09 14.51 8.89
C PHE A 12 3.89 15.80 9.00
N THR A 13 3.72 16.51 10.11
CA THR A 13 4.46 17.74 10.46
C THR A 13 5.91 17.47 10.80
N THR A 14 6.25 16.25 11.20
CA THR A 14 7.61 15.84 11.57
C THR A 14 8.05 14.55 10.87
N SER A 15 9.33 14.51 10.50
CA SER A 15 9.97 13.38 9.84
C SER A 15 10.02 12.11 10.72
N SER A 16 10.11 12.26 12.04
CA SER A 16 10.01 11.14 12.99
C SER A 16 8.65 10.45 12.96
N ASN A 17 7.56 11.22 12.82
CA ASN A 17 6.21 10.69 12.70
C ASN A 17 5.98 9.97 11.37
N LEU A 18 6.56 10.49 10.27
CA LEU A 18 6.54 9.80 8.98
C LEU A 18 7.29 8.46 9.03
N LYS A 19 8.47 8.41 9.66
CA LYS A 19 9.25 7.16 9.81
C LYS A 19 8.52 6.11 10.66
N ARG A 20 7.91 6.53 11.77
CA ARG A 20 7.07 5.64 12.59
C ARG A 20 5.89 5.12 11.77
N HIS A 21 5.19 6.01 11.08
CA HIS A 21 4.09 5.64 10.20
C HIS A 21 4.53 4.62 9.14
N GLN A 22 5.68 4.80 8.49
CA GLN A 22 6.21 3.84 7.52
C GLN A 22 6.55 2.48 8.15
N ARG A 23 7.15 2.46 9.35
CA ARG A 23 7.46 1.21 10.07
C ARG A 23 6.20 0.45 10.47
N GLU A 24 5.22 1.13 11.07
CA GLU A 24 3.96 0.49 11.46
C GLU A 24 3.20 -0.01 10.23
N ARG A 25 3.23 0.73 9.13
CA ARG A 25 2.62 0.29 7.87
C ARG A 25 3.33 -0.93 7.28
N SER A 26 4.66 -0.95 7.32
CA SER A 26 5.47 -2.11 6.93
C SER A 26 5.19 -3.33 7.82
N SER A 27 4.81 -3.12 9.09
CA SER A 27 4.56 -4.19 10.05
C SER A 27 3.09 -4.64 10.12
N SER A 28 2.13 -3.82 9.66
CA SER A 28 0.68 -4.07 9.76
C SER A 28 0.02 -4.44 8.42
N ARG A 29 0.68 -4.20 7.29
CA ARG A 29 0.06 -4.36 5.98
C ARG A 29 1.14 -4.71 4.96
N ALA A 30 1.47 -5.99 4.89
CA ALA A 30 1.98 -6.57 3.66
C ALA A 30 0.87 -6.44 2.61
N TYR A 31 0.70 -5.25 2.02
CA TYR A 31 -0.18 -5.09 0.89
C TYR A 31 0.42 -5.88 -0.27
N HIS A 32 -0.40 -6.73 -0.87
CA HIS A 32 -0.01 -7.48 -2.04
C HIS A 32 -0.15 -6.54 -3.24
N LEU A 33 0.98 -6.08 -3.76
CA LEU A 33 1.03 -5.21 -4.92
C LEU A 33 0.84 -6.02 -6.20
N CYS A 34 0.06 -5.48 -7.12
CA CYS A 34 0.03 -6.01 -8.48
C CYS A 34 1.32 -5.61 -9.22
N PRO A 35 2.08 -6.56 -9.78
CA PRO A 35 3.32 -6.25 -10.50
C PRO A 35 3.09 -5.57 -11.86
N LEU A 36 1.85 -5.57 -12.37
CA LEU A 36 1.51 -5.05 -13.70
C LEU A 36 1.07 -3.58 -13.66
N CYS A 37 0.19 -3.21 -12.72
CA CYS A 37 -0.35 -1.85 -12.62
C CYS A 37 -0.09 -1.18 -11.26
N GLY A 38 0.60 -1.86 -10.33
CA GLY A 38 0.94 -1.28 -9.02
C GLY A 38 -0.23 -1.16 -8.06
N ALA A 39 -1.40 -1.73 -8.37
CA ALA A 39 -2.58 -1.68 -7.50
C ALA A 39 -2.35 -2.41 -6.15
N HIS A 40 -2.88 -1.84 -5.08
CA HIS A 40 -2.68 -2.30 -3.70
C HIS A 40 -3.84 -3.20 -3.27
N PHE A 41 -3.54 -4.40 -2.78
CA PHE A 41 -4.53 -5.32 -2.26
C PHE A 41 -4.24 -5.68 -0.81
N SER A 42 -5.30 -5.74 0.00
CA SER A 42 -5.23 -6.19 1.39
C SER A 42 -5.08 -7.71 1.53
N ARG A 43 -5.31 -8.48 0.46
CA ARG A 43 -5.22 -9.95 0.43
C ARG A 43 -4.54 -10.44 -0.85
N THR A 44 -3.75 -11.52 -0.76
CA THR A 44 -3.07 -12.12 -1.92
C THR A 44 -4.07 -12.65 -2.95
N THR A 45 -5.20 -13.17 -2.48
CA THR A 45 -6.26 -13.71 -3.34
C THR A 45 -6.88 -12.63 -4.22
N ALA A 46 -7.16 -11.46 -3.66
CA ALA A 46 -7.71 -10.32 -4.42
C ALA A 46 -6.70 -9.81 -5.47
N ARG A 47 -5.41 -9.76 -5.12
CA ARG A 47 -4.35 -9.44 -6.10
C ARG A 47 -4.29 -10.47 -7.22
N ASN A 48 -4.32 -11.76 -6.89
CA ASN A 48 -4.26 -12.83 -7.87
C ASN A 48 -5.47 -12.81 -8.81
N GLU A 49 -6.68 -12.64 -8.28
CA GLU A 49 -7.90 -12.52 -9.09
C GLU A 49 -7.84 -11.31 -10.01
N HIS A 50 -7.41 -10.15 -9.52
CA HIS A 50 -7.22 -8.94 -10.33
C HIS A 50 -6.21 -9.14 -11.47
N VAL A 51 -5.07 -9.80 -11.20
CA VAL A 51 -4.06 -10.12 -12.22
C VAL A 51 -4.59 -11.16 -13.22
N GLN A 52 -5.33 -12.16 -12.72
CA GLN A 52 -5.84 -13.27 -13.50
C GLN A 52 -6.99 -12.86 -14.42
N ASN A 53 -7.89 -11.99 -13.94
CA ASN A 53 -8.95 -11.38 -14.75
C ASN A 53 -8.43 -10.27 -15.67
N ARG A 54 -7.12 -10.01 -15.70
CA ARG A 54 -6.51 -8.89 -16.45
C ARG A 54 -7.27 -7.59 -16.21
N SER A 55 -7.62 -7.34 -14.95
CA SER A 55 -8.31 -6.13 -14.51
C SER A 55 -7.33 -5.07 -14.01
N CYS A 56 -6.05 -5.22 -14.37
CA CYS A 56 -5.21 -4.06 -14.66
C CYS A 56 -5.67 -3.48 -16.01
#